data_AF-A0A821JA85-F1
#
_entry.id   AF-A0A821JA85-F1
#
_cell.length_a   1.000
_cell.length_b   1.000
_cell.length_c   1.000
_cell.angle_alpha   90.00
_cell.angle_beta   90.00
_cell.angle_gamma   90.00
#
_symmetry.space_group_name_H-M   'P 1'
#
loop_
_entity.id
_entity.type
_entity.pdbx_description
1 polymer ?
#
loop_
_entity_poly.entity_id
_entity_poly.type
_entity_poly.pdbx_seq_one_letter_code
_entity_poly.pdbx_strand_id
1 'polypeptide(L)'
;MMNALSTGDINTVKKFLLEQNRGANLGMGCSRTVLLMDATGSMSNLLDAAKETVGTMFERASEVLKEEELASDAFRMQFAIYRNYNSKEKKILEASSWEEKPKNLGAFMSSIRPEGGWQEEAIEIGLWHASNESETQEFISQIILIGDAPANTEQQ
;
A
#
# COMPACT_ATOMS: atom_id res chain seq x y z
N MET A 1 -22.86 -14.54 -7.62
CA MET A 1 -21.73 -14.95 -6.76
C MET A 1 -22.15 -15.13 -5.30
N MET A 2 -22.80 -14.15 -4.66
CA MET A 2 -23.32 -14.30 -3.28
C MET A 2 -24.19 -15.57 -3.09
N ASN A 3 -25.03 -15.90 -4.08
CA ASN A 3 -25.82 -17.15 -4.03
C ASN A 3 -24.99 -18.44 -4.14
N ALA A 4 -23.81 -18.42 -4.77
CA ALA A 4 -22.97 -19.62 -4.89
C ALA A 4 -22.16 -19.89 -3.60
N LEU A 5 -21.86 -18.82 -2.84
CA LEU A 5 -21.25 -18.92 -1.52
C LEU A 5 -22.25 -19.48 -0.50
N SER A 6 -23.51 -19.01 -0.53
CA SER A 6 -24.55 -19.48 0.39
C SER A 6 -25.04 -20.90 0.10
N THR A 7 -24.94 -21.38 -1.15
CA THR A 7 -25.33 -22.74 -1.53
C THR A 7 -24.17 -23.75 -1.51
N GLY A 8 -22.95 -23.33 -1.16
CA GLY A 8 -21.78 -24.22 -1.11
C GLY A 8 -21.33 -24.73 -2.48
N ASP A 9 -21.67 -24.03 -3.56
CA ASP A 9 -21.24 -24.41 -4.92
C ASP A 9 -19.77 -24.03 -5.16
N ILE A 10 -18.89 -24.88 -4.63
CA ILE A 10 -17.44 -24.75 -4.68
C ILE A 10 -16.93 -24.63 -6.13
N ASN A 11 -17.58 -25.29 -7.10
CA ASN A 11 -17.13 -25.25 -8.49
C ASN A 11 -17.33 -23.87 -9.11
N THR A 12 -18.47 -23.25 -8.85
CA THR A 12 -18.75 -21.87 -9.28
C THR A 12 -17.83 -20.87 -8.59
N VAL A 13 -17.58 -21.04 -7.29
CA VAL A 13 -16.64 -20.18 -6.53
C VAL A 13 -15.21 -20.34 -7.07
N LYS A 14 -14.74 -21.58 -7.29
CA LYS A 14 -13.41 -21.86 -7.82
C LYS A 14 -13.23 -21.30 -9.23
N LYS A 15 -14.24 -21.44 -10.10
CA LYS A 15 -14.22 -20.87 -11.45
C LYS A 15 -14.14 -19.35 -11.40
N PHE A 16 -14.93 -18.71 -10.56
CA PHE A 16 -14.86 -17.26 -10.36
C PHE A 16 -13.49 -16.83 -9.84
N LEU A 17 -12.95 -17.49 -8.81
CA LEU A 17 -11.63 -17.17 -8.25
C LEU A 17 -10.54 -17.32 -9.30
N LEU A 18 -10.59 -18.35 -10.16
CA LEU A 18 -9.66 -18.50 -11.29
C LEU A 18 -9.83 -17.39 -12.34
N GLU A 19 -11.06 -16.97 -12.64
CA GLU A 19 -11.35 -15.92 -13.60
C GLU A 19 -10.94 -14.52 -13.12
N GLN A 20 -10.96 -14.29 -11.79
CA GLN A 20 -10.52 -13.05 -11.16
C GLN A 20 -9.04 -13.05 -10.79
N ASN A 21 -8.44 -14.22 -10.59
CA ASN A 21 -6.99 -14.36 -10.39
C ASN A 21 -6.26 -14.26 -11.74
N ARG A 22 -6.58 -13.23 -12.51
CA ARG A 22 -5.77 -12.83 -13.66
C ARG A 22 -4.50 -12.26 -13.08
N GLY A 23 -3.35 -12.77 -13.52
CA GLY A 23 -2.07 -12.11 -13.26
C GLY A 23 -2.13 -10.65 -13.74
N ALA A 24 -1.13 -9.84 -13.38
CA ALA A 24 -1.10 -8.44 -13.76
C ALA A 24 -1.46 -8.28 -15.24
N ASN A 25 -2.57 -7.59 -15.53
CA ASN A 25 -2.85 -7.13 -16.88
C ASN A 25 -1.72 -6.15 -17.18
N LEU A 26 -0.69 -6.62 -17.88
CA LEU A 26 0.34 -5.82 -18.51
C LEU A 26 -0.28 -5.05 -19.69
N GLY A 27 -1.40 -4.36 -19.45
CA GLY A 27 -1.68 -3.17 -20.23
C GLY A 27 -0.45 -2.29 -20.13
N MET A 28 -0.07 -1.64 -21.23
CA MET A 28 1.07 -0.73 -21.34
C MET A 28 0.92 0.52 -20.45
N GLY A 29 0.52 0.37 -19.20
CA GLY A 29 0.26 1.40 -18.23
C GLY A 29 1.33 1.38 -17.13
N CYS A 30 1.59 2.56 -16.60
CA CYS A 30 2.38 2.77 -15.39
C CYS A 30 1.97 1.77 -14.30
N SER A 31 2.93 1.03 -13.74
CA SER A 31 2.71 0.26 -12.53
C SER A 31 2.68 1.21 -11.33
N ARG A 32 1.57 1.22 -10.60
CA ARG A 32 1.34 2.08 -9.44
C ARG A 32 1.21 1.22 -8.18
N THR A 33 2.20 1.31 -7.31
CA THR A 33 2.22 0.59 -6.03
C THR A 33 1.96 1.55 -4.87
N VAL A 34 0.94 1.28 -4.06
CA VAL A 34 0.76 1.93 -2.75
C VAL A 34 1.31 1.02 -1.67
N LEU A 35 2.18 1.56 -0.82
CA LEU A 35 2.61 0.88 0.39
C LEU A 35 1.93 1.53 1.60
N LEU A 36 1.14 0.73 2.32
CA LEU A 36 0.46 1.08 3.55
C LEU A 36 1.31 0.56 4.72
N MET A 37 1.85 1.47 5.52
CA MET A 37 2.76 1.16 6.60
C MET A 37 2.18 1.61 7.93
N ASP A 38 2.07 0.68 8.89
CA ASP A 38 1.86 1.08 10.26
C ASP A 38 3.09 1.82 10.83
N ALA A 39 2.82 2.93 11.51
CA ALA A 39 3.85 3.68 12.22
C ALA A 39 3.46 3.94 13.68
N THR A 40 2.84 2.96 14.34
CA THR A 40 2.72 2.99 15.80
C THR A 40 4.05 2.71 16.49
N GLY A 41 4.09 2.86 17.81
CA GLY A 41 5.29 2.65 18.60
C GLY A 41 5.89 1.23 18.49
N SER A 42 5.05 0.19 18.37
CA SER A 42 5.50 -1.21 18.24
C SER A 42 6.31 -1.42 16.97
N MET A 43 5.96 -0.70 15.90
CA MET A 43 6.60 -0.79 14.60
C MET A 43 7.94 -0.05 14.49
N SER A 44 8.43 0.64 15.52
CA SER A 44 9.65 1.49 15.44
C SER A 44 10.85 0.85 14.69
N ASN A 45 11.26 -0.36 15.07
CA ASN A 45 12.38 -1.06 14.41
C ASN A 45 12.02 -1.52 12.99
N LEU A 46 10.80 -2.02 12.79
CA LEU A 46 10.34 -2.51 11.49
C LEU A 46 10.12 -1.37 10.50
N LEU A 47 9.73 -0.20 10.99
CA LEU A 47 9.52 1.02 10.21
C LEU A 47 10.82 1.48 9.55
N ASP A 48 11.92 1.52 10.29
CA ASP A 48 13.19 1.94 9.72
C ASP A 48 13.75 0.91 8.72
N ALA A 49 13.62 -0.39 9.04
CA ALA A 49 13.99 -1.46 8.09
C ALA A 49 13.12 -1.44 6.81
N ALA A 50 11.81 -1.16 6.95
CA ALA A 50 10.89 -1.05 5.82
C ALA A 50 11.25 0.15 4.94
N LYS A 51 11.54 1.32 5.52
CA LYS A 51 11.97 2.51 4.76
C LYS A 51 13.26 2.24 3.96
N GLU A 52 14.25 1.60 4.57
CA GLU A 52 15.51 1.25 3.91
C GLU A 52 15.28 0.25 2.76
N THR A 53 14.47 -0.78 3.02
CA THR A 53 14.13 -1.81 2.03
C THR A 53 13.37 -1.21 0.85
N VAL A 54 12.40 -0.34 1.12
CA VAL A 54 11.60 0.34 0.08
C VAL A 54 12.46 1.32 -0.71
N GLY A 55 13.34 2.07 -0.05
CA GLY A 55 14.32 2.93 -0.72
C GLY A 55 15.19 2.14 -1.69
N THR A 56 15.82 1.06 -1.20
CA THR A 56 16.66 0.17 -2.01
C THR A 56 15.90 -0.46 -3.17
N MET A 57 14.67 -0.93 -2.92
CA MET A 57 13.83 -1.54 -3.94
C MET A 57 13.47 -0.53 -5.04
N PHE A 58 13.12 0.70 -4.68
CA PHE A 58 12.76 1.72 -5.64
C PHE A 58 13.98 2.22 -6.44
N GLU A 59 15.15 2.35 -5.81
CA GLU A 59 16.40 2.64 -6.51
C GLU A 59 16.71 1.58 -7.57
N ARG A 60 16.66 0.31 -7.20
CA ARG A 60 16.88 -0.80 -8.13
C ARG A 60 15.85 -0.85 -9.26
N ALA A 61 14.58 -0.58 -8.95
CA ALA A 61 13.54 -0.51 -9.98
C ALA A 61 13.82 0.63 -10.97
N SER A 62 14.24 1.80 -10.49
CA SER A 62 14.60 2.95 -11.33
C SER A 62 15.82 2.66 -12.22
N GLU A 63 16.81 1.94 -11.70
CA GLU A 63 17.98 1.49 -12.48
C GLU A 63 17.57 0.54 -13.60
N VAL A 64 16.73 -0.46 -13.32
CA VAL A 64 16.23 -1.40 -14.34
C VAL A 64 15.43 -0.67 -15.42
N LEU A 65 14.55 0.26 -15.06
CA LEU A 65 13.81 1.05 -16.05
C LEU A 65 14.75 1.82 -16.98
N LYS A 66 15.86 2.35 -16.46
CA LYS A 66 16.86 3.07 -17.23
C LYS A 66 17.66 2.14 -18.14
N GLU A 67 18.05 0.97 -17.66
CA GLU A 67 18.78 -0.05 -18.43
C GLU A 67 17.96 -0.58 -19.61
N GLU A 68 16.65 -0.74 -19.41
CA GLU A 68 15.70 -1.24 -20.42
C GLU A 68 15.12 -0.12 -21.31
N GLU A 69 15.63 1.11 -21.21
CA GLU A 69 15.15 2.29 -21.95
C GLU A 69 13.63 2.54 -21.82
N LEU A 70 13.07 2.19 -20.66
CA LEU A 70 11.67 2.42 -20.32
C LEU A 70 11.46 3.84 -19.78
N ALA A 71 10.22 4.32 -19.88
CA ALA A 71 9.86 5.63 -19.36
C ALA A 71 10.02 5.67 -17.83
N SER A 72 10.53 6.78 -17.28
CA SER A 72 10.76 6.91 -15.84
C SER A 72 9.47 6.87 -15.01
N ASP A 73 8.33 7.16 -15.64
CA ASP A 73 6.99 7.08 -15.08
C ASP A 73 6.33 5.71 -15.32
N ALA A 74 7.04 4.71 -15.85
CA ALA A 74 6.54 3.35 -15.99
C ALA A 74 6.33 2.66 -14.63
N PHE A 75 6.98 3.16 -13.57
CA PHE A 75 6.79 2.72 -12.19
C PHE A 75 6.64 3.93 -11.26
N ARG A 76 5.53 3.97 -10.53
CA ARG A 76 5.24 5.00 -9.53
C ARG A 76 4.91 4.36 -8.20
N MET A 77 5.35 5.01 -7.12
CA MET A 77 5.11 4.54 -5.76
C MET A 77 4.55 5.64 -4.87
N GLN A 78 3.62 5.26 -4.00
CA GLN A 78 3.16 6.10 -2.90
C GLN A 78 3.42 5.37 -1.57
N PHE A 79 3.97 6.09 -0.59
CA PHE A 79 4.16 5.59 0.77
C PHE A 79 3.12 6.27 1.66
N ALA A 80 2.18 5.50 2.19
CA ALA A 80 1.14 5.96 3.08
C ALA A 80 1.32 5.35 4.47
N ILE A 81 1.28 6.22 5.47
CA ILE A 81 1.44 5.89 6.88
C ILE A 81 0.06 5.94 7.51
N TYR A 82 -0.37 4.85 8.13
CA TYR A 82 -1.52 4.85 9.01
C TYR A 82 -1.09 4.69 10.46
N ARG A 83 -1.90 5.22 11.38
CA ARG A 83 -1.75 5.08 12.83
C ARG A 83 -3.13 4.98 13.45
N ASN A 84 -3.22 4.52 14.70
CA ASN A 84 -4.51 4.43 15.38
C ASN A 84 -5.14 5.82 15.66
N TYR A 85 -6.47 5.87 15.80
CA TYR A 85 -7.31 7.06 15.99
C TYR A 85 -7.00 7.87 17.25
N ASN A 86 -6.28 7.28 18.21
CA ASN A 86 -5.78 7.99 19.37
C ASN A 86 -4.59 8.94 19.06
N SER A 87 -4.07 8.89 17.84
CA SER A 87 -3.07 9.82 17.34
C SER A 87 -3.67 11.20 17.05
N LYS A 88 -2.83 12.22 16.89
CA LYS A 88 -3.30 13.53 16.40
C LYS A 88 -3.96 13.35 15.04
N GLU A 89 -5.07 14.05 14.79
CA GLU A 89 -5.87 13.92 13.55
C GLU A 89 -5.02 13.92 12.27
N LYS A 90 -4.08 14.87 12.14
CA LYS A 90 -3.16 14.99 10.98
C LYS A 90 -2.09 13.90 10.89
N LYS A 91 -1.99 13.03 11.90
CA LYS A 91 -1.03 11.92 12.01
C LYS A 91 -1.69 10.56 11.85
N ILE A 92 -3.02 10.49 11.87
CA ILE A 92 -3.74 9.24 11.61
C ILE A 92 -3.41 8.72 10.21
N LEU A 93 -3.31 9.62 9.23
CA LEU A 93 -2.90 9.31 7.87
C LEU A 93 -1.91 10.37 7.36
N GLU A 94 -0.75 9.93 6.88
CA GLU A 94 0.21 10.76 6.14
C GLU A 94 0.62 10.01 4.88
N ALA A 95 0.51 10.63 3.70
CA ALA A 95 0.90 10.00 2.44
C ALA A 95 1.84 10.89 1.65
N SER A 96 2.77 10.26 0.92
CA SER A 96 3.55 10.95 -0.11
C SER A 96 2.69 11.29 -1.33
N SER A 97 3.20 12.12 -2.23
CA SER A 97 2.76 12.13 -3.62
C SER A 97 3.06 10.77 -4.29
N TRP A 98 2.48 10.56 -5.47
CA TRP A 98 2.95 9.53 -6.39
C TRP A 98 4.34 9.90 -6.90
N GLU A 99 5.34 9.14 -6.47
CA GLU A 99 6.73 9.40 -6.81
C GLU A 99 7.20 8.50 -7.95
N GLU A 100 7.92 9.11 -8.88
CA GLU A 100 8.65 8.44 -9.99
C GLU A 100 10.15 8.31 -9.68
N LYS A 101 10.61 9.00 -8.63
CA LYS A 101 12.04 9.12 -8.29
C LYS A 101 12.29 8.70 -6.85
N PRO A 102 13.24 7.79 -6.59
CA PRO A 102 13.55 7.30 -5.25
C PRO A 102 13.87 8.42 -4.24
N LYS A 103 14.58 9.45 -4.69
CA LYS A 103 15.01 10.58 -3.85
C LYS A 103 13.83 11.30 -3.17
N ASN A 104 12.73 11.50 -3.89
CA ASN A 104 11.58 12.23 -3.35
C ASN A 104 10.85 11.38 -2.32
N LEU A 105 10.65 10.09 -2.62
CA LEU A 105 10.05 9.14 -1.67
C LEU A 105 10.92 9.01 -0.41
N GLY A 106 12.24 8.95 -0.57
CA GLY A 106 13.20 8.95 0.53
C GLY A 106 13.09 10.18 1.43
N ALA A 107 12.91 11.37 0.84
CA ALA A 107 12.70 12.60 1.61
C ALA A 107 11.44 12.53 2.48
N PHE A 108 10.32 12.04 1.91
CA PHE A 108 9.09 11.80 2.68
C PHE A 108 9.32 10.78 3.80
N MET A 109 9.85 9.59 3.49
CA MET A 109 10.11 8.53 4.46
C MET A 109 11.01 8.99 5.63
N SER A 110 12.00 9.84 5.34
CA SER A 110 12.91 10.39 6.35
C SER A 110 12.22 11.31 7.37
N SER A 111 11.06 11.87 7.03
CA SER A 111 10.26 12.72 7.90
C SER A 111 9.35 11.92 8.86
N ILE A 112 9.09 10.65 8.55
CA ILE A 112 8.16 9.81 9.32
C ILE A 112 8.83 9.29 10.59
N ARG A 113 8.09 9.39 11.70
CA ARG A 113 8.46 8.83 13.01
C ARG A 113 7.34 7.92 13.51
N PRO A 114 7.69 6.87 14.28
CA PRO A 114 6.68 6.08 14.98
C PRO A 114 6.01 6.95 16.05
N GLU A 115 4.69 6.91 16.15
CA GLU A 115 3.90 7.68 17.12
C GLU A 115 2.58 6.97 17.41
N GLY A 116 2.09 7.08 18.65
CA GLY A 116 0.78 6.56 19.03
C GLY A 116 0.70 5.03 19.07
N GLY A 117 -0.53 4.52 18.98
CA GLY A 117 -0.85 3.10 19.06
C GLY A 117 -1.42 2.69 20.42
N TRP A 118 -2.47 1.87 20.39
CA TRP A 118 -3.01 1.17 21.56
C TRP A 118 -3.86 -0.01 21.08
N GLN A 119 -3.36 -1.23 21.30
CA GLN A 119 -4.00 -2.48 20.85
C GLN A 119 -4.15 -2.58 19.32
N GLU A 120 -5.33 -2.29 18.79
CA GLU A 120 -5.68 -2.39 17.38
C GLU A 120 -5.21 -1.15 16.60
N GLU A 121 -5.22 -1.23 15.28
CA GLU A 121 -4.71 -0.20 14.38
C GLU A 121 -5.72 0.19 13.31
N ALA A 122 -5.65 1.44 12.85
CA ALA A 122 -6.56 1.98 11.83
C ALA A 122 -6.12 1.58 10.40
N ILE A 123 -5.98 0.28 10.16
CA ILE A 123 -5.61 -0.30 8.85
C ILE A 123 -6.58 0.15 7.76
N GLU A 124 -7.86 0.23 8.11
CA GLU A 124 -8.95 0.65 7.24
C GLU A 124 -8.76 2.06 6.68
N ILE A 125 -8.07 2.96 7.41
CA ILE A 125 -7.76 4.30 6.90
C ILE A 125 -6.72 4.24 5.77
N GLY A 126 -5.73 3.35 5.88
CA GLY A 126 -4.78 3.10 4.80
C GLY A 126 -5.47 2.52 3.56
N LEU A 127 -6.38 1.56 3.75
CA LEU A 127 -7.14 0.96 2.65
C LEU A 127 -8.14 1.95 2.02
N TRP A 128 -8.78 2.78 2.84
CA TRP A 128 -9.66 3.86 2.39
C TRP A 128 -8.90 4.88 1.54
N HIS A 129 -7.69 5.26 1.97
CA HIS A 129 -6.79 6.11 1.18
C HIS A 129 -6.47 5.48 -0.18
N ALA A 130 -6.05 4.21 -0.20
CA ALA A 130 -5.78 3.51 -1.46
C ALA A 130 -7.03 3.40 -2.36
N SER A 131 -8.22 3.20 -1.76
CA SER A 131 -9.48 3.19 -2.51
C SER A 131 -9.73 4.54 -3.18
N ASN A 132 -9.58 5.66 -2.46
CA ASN A 132 -9.77 6.99 -3.02
C ASN A 132 -8.77 7.28 -4.15
N GLU A 133 -7.50 6.91 -3.98
CA GLU A 133 -6.46 7.03 -5.01
C GLU A 133 -6.73 6.18 -6.25
N SER A 134 -7.54 5.12 -6.13
CA SER A 134 -7.97 4.30 -7.27
C SER A 134 -9.10 4.94 -8.08
N GLU A 135 -9.83 5.90 -7.51
CA GLU A 135 -10.92 6.61 -8.19
C GLU A 135 -10.38 7.74 -9.11
N THR A 136 -9.11 8.14 -8.97
CA THR A 136 -8.50 9.27 -9.70
C THR A 136 -8.04 8.92 -11.12
N GLN A 137 -8.75 8.03 -11.82
CA GLN A 137 -8.54 7.56 -13.21
C GLN A 137 -7.33 6.65 -13.49
N GLU A 138 -6.24 6.75 -12.73
CA GLU A 138 -5.10 5.83 -12.87
C GLU A 138 -5.32 4.57 -12.00
N PHE A 139 -5.11 3.39 -12.57
CA PHE A 139 -5.28 2.12 -11.85
C PHE A 139 -4.12 1.89 -10.86
N ILE A 140 -4.42 1.47 -9.64
CA ILE A 140 -3.42 0.97 -8.68
C ILE A 140 -3.18 -0.51 -9.00
N SER A 141 -1.95 -0.85 -9.39
CA SER A 141 -1.59 -2.22 -9.74
C SER A 141 -1.34 -3.10 -8.53
N GLN A 142 -0.91 -2.50 -7.41
CA GLN A 142 -0.53 -3.24 -6.21
C GLN A 142 -0.72 -2.40 -4.94
N ILE A 143 -1.20 -3.06 -3.90
CA ILE A 143 -1.19 -2.55 -2.52
C ILE A 143 -0.33 -3.49 -1.69
N ILE A 144 0.64 -2.95 -0.96
CA ILE A 144 1.46 -3.66 0.03
C ILE A 144 1.06 -3.14 1.39
N LEU A 145 0.54 -4.00 2.27
CA LEU A 145 0.17 -3.65 3.63
C LEU A 145 1.17 -4.27 4.62
N ILE A 146 1.72 -3.44 5.52
CA ILE A 146 2.68 -3.85 6.55
C ILE A 146 2.22 -3.29 7.90
N GLY A 147 1.89 -4.19 8.82
CA GLY A 147 1.51 -3.89 10.22
C GLY A 147 1.68 -5.13 11.10
N ASP A 148 1.72 -4.95 12.42
CA ASP A 148 1.90 -6.04 13.40
C ASP A 148 0.67 -6.30 14.28
N ALA A 149 -0.37 -5.45 14.20
CA ALA A 149 -1.63 -5.59 14.93
C ALA A 149 -2.85 -5.76 13.99
N PRO A 150 -3.98 -6.30 14.50
CA PRO A 150 -5.22 -6.36 13.74
C PRO A 150 -5.90 -4.99 13.58
N ALA A 151 -6.83 -4.90 12.62
CA ALA A 151 -7.63 -3.70 12.36
C ALA A 151 -8.64 -3.44 13.50
N ASN A 152 -8.99 -2.18 13.71
CA ASN A 152 -10.07 -1.79 14.62
C ASN A 152 -11.41 -2.44 14.25
N THR A 153 -12.20 -2.79 15.26
CA THR A 153 -13.61 -3.19 15.06
C THR A 153 -14.55 -1.99 15.03
N GLU A 154 -15.78 -2.17 14.52
CA GLU A 154 -16.82 -1.12 14.54
C GLU A 154 -17.22 -0.66 15.95
N GLN A 155 -16.79 -1.38 17.01
CA GLN A 155 -17.19 -1.13 18.40
C GLN A 155 -16.21 -0.26 19.18
N GLN A 156 -15.03 0.02 18.62
CA GLN A 156 -14.01 0.92 19.18
C GLN A 156 -14.13 2.33 18.61
#